data_AF-A0A257V7Z3-F1
#
_entry.id   AF-A0A257V7Z3-F1
#
_cell.length_a   1.000
_cell.length_b   1.000
_cell.length_c   1.000
_cell.angle_alpha   90.00
_cell.angle_beta   90.00
_cell.angle_gamma   90.00
#
_symmetry.space_group_name_H-M   'P 1'
#
loop_
_entity.id
_entity.type
_entity.pdbx_description
1 polymer ?
#
loop_
_entity_poly.entity_id
_entity_poly.type
_entity_poly.pdbx_seq_one_letter_code
_entity_poly.pdbx_strand_id
1 'polypeptide(L)'
;MTFHLEAWGRRRMTPAIEAKARSVADTVGLDPIWIVHGCAFLVGGEAAVLAGPPGLGKSRLLFELERRGEGRCLDDGLVLLGLGCGRLRLVETGTLSFARRGFRISLLLRRLLLIDRSVFSTPTPLRTRRARLVYRALWRVPDLAFKLNVVLPRGRLAPHQPCDVPVSRFVVAAHSEDPYPSFRLDGARSFEAVRDLCGEFAPYAHVHRVSPLGPRAEVARRIRRALLAPVAT
;
A
#
# COMPACT_ATOMS: atom_id res chain seq x y z
N MET A 1 5.36 10.98 11.97
CA MET A 1 5.86 10.65 10.62
C MET A 1 4.73 10.78 9.60
N THR A 2 4.92 11.56 8.52
CA THR A 2 3.93 11.75 7.43
C THR A 2 4.57 11.85 6.04
N PHE A 3 5.86 11.53 5.90
CA PHE A 3 6.58 11.70 4.63
C PHE A 3 6.00 10.83 3.50
N HIS A 4 5.49 9.64 3.84
CA HIS A 4 4.78 8.79 2.88
C HIS A 4 3.51 9.49 2.35
N LEU A 5 2.79 10.27 3.18
CA LEU A 5 1.66 11.09 2.72
C LEU A 5 2.10 12.16 1.70
N GLU A 6 3.27 12.75 1.92
CA GLU A 6 3.88 13.73 1.01
C GLU A 6 4.33 13.07 -0.31
N ALA A 7 4.92 11.87 -0.23
CA ALA A 7 5.32 11.06 -1.38
C ALA A 7 4.11 10.64 -2.23
N TRP A 8 3.03 10.23 -1.56
CA TRP A 8 1.78 9.85 -2.20
C TRP A 8 1.12 11.03 -2.92
N GLY A 9 1.04 12.19 -2.27
CA GLY A 9 0.47 13.40 -2.86
C GLY A 9 1.26 13.95 -4.04
N ARG A 10 2.61 13.85 -3.99
CA ARG A 10 3.49 14.35 -5.06
C ARG A 10 3.73 13.34 -6.17
N ARG A 11 3.44 12.05 -5.93
CA ARG A 11 3.76 10.92 -6.84
C ARG A 11 5.23 10.86 -7.25
N ARG A 12 6.10 11.45 -6.43
CA ARG A 12 7.55 11.50 -6.63
C ARG A 12 8.22 11.60 -5.26
N MET A 13 9.42 11.07 -5.17
CA MET A 13 10.31 11.33 -4.05
C MET A 13 10.93 12.73 -4.22
N THR A 14 11.06 13.44 -3.11
CA THR A 14 11.74 14.75 -3.05
C THR A 14 12.76 14.69 -1.92
N PRO A 15 13.88 15.42 -1.97
CA PRO A 15 14.95 15.30 -0.97
C PRO A 15 14.48 15.38 0.49
N ALA A 16 13.47 16.21 0.78
CA ALA A 16 12.87 16.32 2.11
C ALA A 16 12.11 15.05 2.57
N ILE A 17 11.47 14.34 1.65
CA ILE A 17 10.82 13.04 1.92
C ILE A 17 11.89 11.97 2.12
N GLU A 18 12.96 12.01 1.32
CA GLU A 18 14.07 11.07 1.40
C GLU A 18 14.77 11.15 2.75
N ALA A 19 15.12 12.37 3.20
CA ALA A 19 15.73 12.60 4.50
C ALA A 19 14.86 12.09 5.66
N LYS A 20 13.54 12.27 5.57
CA LYS A 20 12.59 11.75 6.58
C LYS A 20 12.50 10.22 6.57
N ALA A 21 12.48 9.60 5.40
CA ALA A 21 12.47 8.14 5.29
C ALA A 21 13.75 7.52 5.85
N ARG A 22 14.91 8.13 5.52
CA ARG A 22 16.21 7.72 6.04
C ARG A 22 16.31 7.88 7.55
N SER A 23 15.92 9.04 8.09
CA SER A 23 15.93 9.26 9.54
C SER A 23 15.14 8.20 10.31
N VAL A 24 14.07 7.65 9.72
CA VAL A 24 13.31 6.55 10.33
C VAL A 24 14.06 5.23 10.20
N ALA A 25 14.59 4.93 9.02
CA ALA A 25 15.40 3.74 8.78
C ALA A 25 16.63 3.67 9.70
N ASP A 26 17.31 4.80 9.92
CA ASP A 26 18.49 4.89 10.77
C ASP A 26 18.15 4.56 12.24
N THR A 27 16.95 4.92 12.73
CA THR A 27 16.53 4.60 14.10
C THR A 27 16.34 3.10 14.35
N VAL A 28 16.19 2.31 13.29
CA VAL A 28 15.99 0.85 13.34
C VAL A 28 17.12 0.08 12.64
N GLY A 29 18.16 0.77 12.16
CA GLY A 29 19.33 0.15 11.53
C GLY A 29 19.04 -0.61 10.24
N LEU A 30 18.18 -0.06 9.36
CA LEU A 30 17.79 -0.71 8.10
C LEU A 30 18.48 -0.07 6.89
N ASP A 31 19.08 -0.90 6.03
CA ASP A 31 19.66 -0.50 4.74
C ASP A 31 19.82 -1.73 3.82
N PRO A 32 19.46 -1.67 2.53
CA PRO A 32 18.67 -0.62 1.87
C PRO A 32 17.22 -0.56 2.38
N ILE A 33 16.50 0.51 2.00
CA ILE A 33 15.07 0.69 2.31
C ILE A 33 14.20 0.80 1.06
N TRP A 34 12.94 0.42 1.19
CA TRP A 34 11.91 0.54 0.17
C TRP A 34 10.67 1.23 0.68
N ILE A 35 10.08 2.05 -0.19
CA ILE A 35 8.76 2.64 0.00
C ILE A 35 7.84 2.03 -1.06
N VAL A 36 6.88 1.22 -0.62
CA VAL A 36 6.00 0.46 -1.50
C VAL A 36 4.58 1.00 -1.40
N HIS A 37 3.94 1.28 -2.54
CA HIS A 37 2.50 1.58 -2.58
C HIS A 37 1.70 0.30 -2.36
N GLY A 38 1.12 0.18 -1.17
CA GLY A 38 0.64 -1.08 -0.67
C GLY A 38 0.04 -0.97 0.72
N CYS A 39 -0.14 -2.12 1.34
CA CYS A 39 -0.58 -2.22 2.73
C CYS A 39 0.09 -3.44 3.35
N ALA A 40 0.19 -3.45 4.67
CA ALA A 40 0.82 -4.51 5.43
C ALA A 40 -0.15 -5.11 6.45
N PHE A 41 -0.07 -6.42 6.60
CA PHE A 41 -0.96 -7.22 7.43
C PHE A 41 -0.14 -8.21 8.25
N LEU A 42 -0.34 -8.23 9.56
CA LEU A 42 0.31 -9.15 10.49
C LEU A 42 -0.46 -10.46 10.55
N VAL A 43 0.21 -11.56 10.23
CA VAL A 43 -0.35 -12.92 10.25
C VAL A 43 0.70 -13.87 10.82
N GLY A 44 0.38 -14.54 11.92
CA GLY A 44 1.31 -15.50 12.55
C GLY A 44 2.60 -14.86 13.09
N GLY A 45 2.54 -13.60 13.54
CA GLY A 45 3.72 -12.88 14.07
C GLY A 45 4.61 -12.21 13.03
N GLU A 46 4.33 -12.41 11.74
CA GLU A 46 5.09 -11.83 10.63
C GLU A 46 4.23 -10.94 9.73
N ALA A 47 4.86 -10.01 9.03
CA ALA A 47 4.20 -9.13 8.09
C ALA A 47 4.06 -9.79 6.71
N ALA A 48 2.85 -9.69 6.15
CA ALA A 48 2.56 -9.89 4.74
C ALA A 48 2.28 -8.54 4.07
N VAL A 49 3.04 -8.20 3.03
CA VAL A 49 2.88 -6.95 2.28
C VAL A 49 2.06 -7.21 1.03
N LEU A 50 1.07 -6.37 0.75
CA LEU A 50 0.30 -6.37 -0.49
C LEU A 50 0.55 -5.10 -1.27
N ALA A 51 1.24 -5.23 -2.40
CA ALA A 51 1.46 -4.16 -3.37
C ALA A 51 0.46 -4.25 -4.53
N GLY A 52 0.06 -3.09 -5.05
CA GLY A 52 -0.77 -3.03 -6.26
C GLY A 52 -1.50 -1.69 -6.41
N PRO A 53 -2.29 -1.53 -7.48
CA PRO A 53 -2.87 -0.25 -7.82
C PRO A 53 -3.94 0.23 -6.85
N PRO A 54 -4.26 1.53 -6.84
CA PRO A 54 -5.36 2.06 -6.05
C PRO A 54 -6.68 1.54 -6.60
N GLY A 55 -7.68 1.38 -5.73
CA GLY A 55 -9.00 0.88 -6.15
C GLY A 55 -9.10 -0.63 -6.35
N LEU A 56 -7.99 -1.38 -6.28
CA LEU A 56 -7.97 -2.86 -6.24
C LEU A 56 -8.79 -3.43 -5.07
N GLY A 57 -8.97 -2.65 -4.00
CA GLY A 57 -9.72 -3.06 -2.81
C GLY A 57 -8.83 -3.56 -1.67
N LYS A 58 -7.51 -3.31 -1.71
CA LYS A 58 -6.53 -3.67 -0.68
C LYS A 58 -7.00 -3.33 0.74
N SER A 59 -7.18 -2.05 1.04
CA SER A 59 -7.62 -1.56 2.35
C SER A 59 -8.92 -2.20 2.83
N ARG A 60 -9.90 -2.34 1.92
CA ARG A 60 -11.18 -3.01 2.24
C ARG A 60 -10.96 -4.46 2.65
N LEU A 61 -10.16 -5.20 1.88
CA LEU A 61 -9.85 -6.59 2.18
C LEU A 61 -9.15 -6.71 3.54
N LEU A 62 -8.10 -5.93 3.80
CA LEU A 62 -7.37 -6.01 5.08
C LEU A 62 -8.28 -5.71 6.28
N PHE A 63 -9.16 -4.70 6.18
CA PHE A 63 -10.12 -4.43 7.25
C PHE A 63 -11.18 -5.52 7.40
N GLU A 64 -11.58 -6.19 6.32
CA GLU A 64 -12.47 -7.37 6.39
C GLU A 64 -11.77 -8.55 7.07
N LEU A 65 -10.47 -8.79 6.80
CA LEU A 65 -9.67 -9.84 7.45
C LEU A 65 -9.45 -9.55 8.94
N GLU A 66 -9.09 -8.32 9.28
CA GLU A 66 -8.92 -7.86 10.66
C GLU A 66 -10.21 -8.04 11.46
N ARG A 67 -11.37 -7.67 10.89
CA ARG A 67 -12.68 -7.87 11.53
C ARG A 67 -13.05 -9.34 11.75
N ARG A 68 -12.46 -10.26 10.99
CA ARG A 68 -12.63 -11.72 11.14
C ARG A 68 -11.64 -12.35 12.11
N GLY A 69 -10.73 -11.57 12.68
CA GLY A 69 -9.67 -12.08 13.55
C GLY A 69 -8.57 -12.85 12.81
N GLU A 70 -8.45 -12.67 11.48
CA GLU A 70 -7.46 -13.38 10.65
C GLU A 70 -6.07 -12.71 10.69
N GLY A 71 -5.93 -11.59 11.41
CA GLY A 71 -4.68 -10.84 11.56
C GLY A 71 -4.92 -9.38 11.95
N ARG A 72 -3.86 -8.57 11.90
CA ARG A 72 -3.90 -7.13 12.23
C ARG A 72 -3.38 -6.28 11.07
N CYS A 73 -4.05 -5.19 10.74
CA CYS A 73 -3.48 -4.24 9.77
C CYS A 73 -2.36 -3.43 10.43
N LEU A 74 -1.20 -3.38 9.77
CA LEU A 74 -0.01 -2.67 10.25
C LEU A 74 0.05 -1.27 9.63
N ASP A 75 0.01 -1.21 8.31
CA ASP A 75 0.02 0.04 7.53
C ASP A 75 -0.85 -0.09 6.27
N ASP A 76 -1.34 1.05 5.76
CA ASP A 76 -2.21 1.11 4.59
C ASP A 76 -1.92 2.37 3.75
N GLY A 77 -1.78 2.18 2.43
CA GLY A 77 -1.44 3.20 1.46
C GLY A 77 0.03 3.12 1.06
N LEU A 78 0.95 3.23 2.02
CA LEU A 78 2.39 3.14 1.78
C LEU A 78 3.05 2.35 2.91
N VAL A 79 3.98 1.49 2.54
CA VAL A 79 4.70 0.60 3.45
C VAL A 79 6.18 0.92 3.38
N LEU A 80 6.81 1.13 4.54
CA LEU A 80 8.26 1.28 4.67
C LEU A 80 8.86 -0.09 5.01
N LEU A 81 9.80 -0.52 4.17
CA LEU A 81 10.53 -1.77 4.33
C LEU A 81 12.02 -1.46 4.37
N GLY A 82 12.80 -2.35 4.97
CA GLY A 82 14.24 -2.29 4.86
C GLY A 82 14.89 -3.61 5.22
N LEU A 83 16.18 -3.76 4.89
CA LEU A 83 16.96 -4.92 5.27
C LEU A 83 17.67 -4.68 6.60
N GLY A 84 17.49 -5.61 7.53
CA GLY A 84 18.18 -5.62 8.82
C GLY A 84 18.61 -7.04 9.15
N CYS A 85 19.88 -7.24 9.49
CA CYS A 85 20.46 -8.56 9.80
C CYS A 85 20.14 -9.63 8.73
N GLY A 86 20.19 -9.25 7.45
CA GLY A 86 19.91 -10.16 6.32
C GLY A 86 18.44 -10.53 6.13
N ARG A 87 17.50 -9.91 6.86
CA ARG A 87 16.06 -10.16 6.72
C ARG A 87 15.33 -8.91 6.28
N LEU A 88 14.28 -9.09 5.47
CA LEU A 88 13.36 -8.00 5.15
C LEU A 88 12.48 -7.70 6.36
N ARG A 89 12.40 -6.42 6.70
CA ARG A 89 11.70 -5.93 7.89
C ARG A 89 10.78 -4.79 7.49
N LEU A 90 9.67 -4.69 8.20
CA LEU A 90 8.68 -3.63 8.04
C LEU A 90 8.73 -2.71 9.25
N VAL A 91 8.69 -1.41 8.98
CA VAL A 91 8.60 -0.37 10.01
C VAL A 91 7.21 0.24 9.98
N GLU A 92 6.43 0.03 11.04
CA GLU A 92 5.13 0.67 11.17
C GLU A 92 5.30 2.20 11.24
N THR A 93 4.57 2.91 10.38
CA THR A 93 4.66 4.38 10.28
C THR A 93 3.66 5.12 11.16
N GLY A 94 2.77 4.39 11.84
CA GLY A 94 1.73 4.93 12.73
C GLY A 94 0.58 5.62 11.99
N THR A 95 0.40 5.34 10.71
CA THR A 95 -0.53 6.11 9.85
C THR A 95 -1.82 5.41 9.52
N LEU A 96 -2.02 4.23 10.08
CA LEU A 96 -3.24 3.46 9.92
C LEU A 96 -4.51 4.22 10.33
N SER A 97 -4.48 4.99 11.41
CA SER A 97 -5.62 5.79 11.85
C SER A 97 -5.99 6.88 10.83
N PHE A 98 -4.97 7.48 10.21
CA PHE A 98 -5.12 8.41 9.10
C PHE A 98 -5.66 7.69 7.86
N ALA A 99 -5.07 6.57 7.47
CA ALA A 99 -5.50 5.78 6.31
C ALA A 99 -6.96 5.30 6.43
N ARG A 100 -7.38 4.81 7.61
CA ARG A 100 -8.76 4.41 7.90
C ARG A 100 -9.75 5.55 7.68
N ARG A 101 -9.40 6.78 8.08
CA ARG A 101 -10.24 7.96 7.84
C ARG A 101 -10.29 8.31 6.35
N GLY A 102 -9.13 8.34 5.68
CA GLY A 102 -9.04 8.56 4.23
C GLY A 102 -9.86 7.53 3.44
N PHE A 103 -9.83 6.26 3.86
CA PHE A 103 -10.66 5.20 3.29
C PHE A 103 -12.16 5.47 3.48
N ARG A 104 -12.60 5.88 4.67
CA ARG A 104 -14.02 6.24 4.93
C ARG A 104 -14.47 7.41 4.05
N ILE A 105 -13.65 8.46 3.91
CA ILE A 105 -13.92 9.59 3.02
C ILE A 105 -14.00 9.11 1.56
N SER A 106 -13.05 8.28 1.12
CA SER A 106 -13.05 7.69 -0.23
C SER A 106 -14.30 6.87 -0.49
N LEU A 107 -14.76 6.08 0.49
CA LEU A 107 -15.99 5.29 0.38
C LEU A 107 -17.22 6.20 0.23
N LEU A 108 -17.30 7.27 1.03
CA LEU A 108 -18.40 8.25 0.94
C LEU A 108 -18.41 8.94 -0.43
N LEU A 109 -17.26 9.44 -0.89
CA LEU A 109 -17.14 10.08 -2.21
C LEU A 109 -17.52 9.12 -3.34
N ARG A 110 -17.07 7.86 -3.29
CA ARG A 110 -17.46 6.84 -4.27
C ARG A 110 -18.97 6.59 -4.29
N ARG A 111 -19.62 6.54 -3.12
CA ARG A 111 -21.08 6.38 -3.01
C ARG A 111 -21.81 7.57 -3.62
N LEU A 112 -21.40 8.80 -3.29
CA LEU A 112 -21.98 10.04 -3.83
C LEU A 112 -21.84 10.12 -5.35
N LEU A 113 -20.72 9.63 -5.90
CA LEU A 113 -20.45 9.62 -7.33
C LEU A 113 -20.99 8.37 -8.05
N LEU A 114 -21.74 7.50 -7.37
CA LEU A 114 -22.29 6.23 -7.89
C LEU A 114 -21.22 5.33 -8.53
N ILE A 115 -20.03 5.29 -7.92
CA ILE A 115 -18.90 4.49 -8.35
C ILE A 115 -18.87 3.18 -7.55
N ASP A 116 -19.45 2.11 -8.12
CA ASP A 116 -19.46 0.78 -7.49
C ASP A 116 -18.30 -0.13 -7.94
N ARG A 117 -17.70 0.17 -9.12
CA ARG A 117 -16.75 -0.72 -9.80
C ARG A 117 -15.30 -0.50 -9.35
N SER A 118 -14.50 -1.55 -9.38
CA SER A 118 -13.04 -1.44 -9.41
C SER A 118 -12.61 -1.05 -10.83
N VAL A 119 -11.60 -0.18 -10.93
CA VAL A 119 -10.99 0.27 -12.21
C VAL A 119 -10.63 -0.93 -13.10
N PHE A 120 -10.22 -2.04 -12.49
CA PHE A 120 -9.62 -3.20 -13.15
C PHE A 120 -10.60 -4.36 -13.38
N SER A 121 -11.88 -4.20 -13.01
CA SER A 121 -12.93 -5.20 -13.24
C SER A 121 -13.64 -5.03 -14.59
N THR A 122 -13.25 -4.03 -15.38
CA THR A 122 -13.91 -3.71 -16.66
C THR A 122 -12.96 -4.01 -17.81
N PRO A 123 -13.21 -5.04 -18.64
CA PRO A 123 -12.49 -5.18 -19.91
C PRO A 123 -12.83 -3.96 -20.78
N THR A 124 -11.82 -3.18 -21.14
CA THR A 124 -11.97 -1.96 -21.94
C THR A 124 -12.20 -2.33 -23.41
N PRO A 125 -13.08 -1.61 -24.13
CA PRO A 125 -12.86 -0.20 -24.39
C PRO A 125 -13.89 0.70 -23.68
N LEU A 126 -13.44 1.83 -23.11
CA LEU A 126 -14.27 2.90 -22.58
C LEU A 126 -14.97 3.62 -23.76
N ARG A 127 -15.96 2.94 -24.39
CA ARG A 127 -16.68 3.43 -25.56
C ARG A 127 -17.59 4.61 -25.24
N THR A 128 -18.01 4.77 -23.97
CA THR A 128 -18.89 5.87 -23.56
C THR A 128 -18.15 6.98 -22.79
N ARG A 129 -18.53 8.24 -23.03
CA ARG A 129 -18.03 9.40 -22.27
C ARG A 129 -18.20 9.21 -20.75
N ARG A 130 -19.32 8.60 -20.33
CA ARG A 130 -19.62 8.28 -18.93
C ARG A 130 -18.60 7.30 -18.34
N ALA A 131 -18.20 6.26 -19.07
CA ALA A 131 -17.19 5.33 -18.61
C ALA A 131 -15.82 6.00 -18.44
N ARG A 132 -15.42 6.91 -19.36
CA ARG A 132 -14.19 7.70 -19.24
C ARG A 132 -14.22 8.66 -18.05
N LEU A 133 -15.35 9.30 -17.79
CA LEU A 133 -15.55 10.18 -16.62
C LEU A 133 -15.47 9.38 -15.31
N VAL A 134 -16.14 8.24 -15.22
CA VAL A 134 -16.09 7.34 -14.05
C VAL A 134 -14.67 6.81 -13.84
N TYR A 135 -13.97 6.43 -14.91
CA TYR A 135 -12.56 6.02 -14.85
C TYR A 135 -11.66 7.16 -14.32
N ARG A 136 -11.80 8.38 -14.86
CA ARG A 136 -11.06 9.55 -14.35
C ARG A 136 -11.40 9.85 -12.90
N ALA A 137 -12.67 9.79 -12.51
CA ALA A 137 -13.12 10.01 -11.14
C ALA A 137 -12.56 8.93 -10.20
N LEU A 138 -12.53 7.67 -10.60
CA LEU A 138 -11.96 6.56 -9.84
C LEU A 138 -10.49 6.79 -9.45
N TRP A 139 -9.71 7.41 -10.33
CA TRP A 139 -8.31 7.77 -10.08
C TRP A 139 -8.15 9.06 -9.26
N ARG A 140 -9.14 9.96 -9.29
CA ARG A 140 -9.12 11.25 -8.57
C ARG A 140 -9.69 11.15 -7.16
N VAL A 141 -10.65 10.25 -6.92
CA VAL A 141 -11.30 10.11 -5.61
C VAL A 141 -10.31 9.73 -4.49
N PRO A 142 -9.35 8.80 -4.67
CA PRO A 142 -8.33 8.56 -3.65
C PRO A 142 -7.51 9.81 -3.32
N ASP A 143 -7.11 10.59 -4.33
CA ASP A 143 -6.36 11.85 -4.16
C ASP A 143 -7.19 12.92 -3.44
N LEU A 144 -8.47 13.07 -3.81
CA LEU A 144 -9.39 14.00 -3.14
C LEU A 144 -9.65 13.58 -1.69
N ALA A 145 -9.92 12.30 -1.46
CA ALA A 145 -10.14 11.75 -0.13
C ALA A 145 -8.92 11.99 0.77
N PHE A 146 -7.72 11.82 0.23
CA PHE A 146 -6.48 12.13 0.92
C PHE A 146 -6.37 13.61 1.28
N LYS A 147 -6.56 14.52 0.32
CA LYS A 147 -6.52 15.97 0.56
C LYS A 147 -7.52 16.40 1.63
N LEU A 148 -8.75 15.89 1.56
CA LEU A 148 -9.76 16.12 2.59
C LEU A 148 -9.33 15.57 3.95
N ASN A 149 -8.71 14.40 3.99
CA ASN A 149 -8.20 13.79 5.22
C ASN A 149 -7.10 14.62 5.89
N VAL A 150 -6.32 15.37 5.12
CA VAL A 150 -5.29 16.30 5.63
C VAL A 150 -5.91 17.58 6.18
N VAL A 151 -6.94 18.13 5.52
CA VAL A 151 -7.55 19.42 5.87
C VAL A 151 -8.53 19.30 7.04
N LEU A 152 -9.21 18.16 7.21
CA LEU A 152 -10.20 17.99 8.26
C LEU A 152 -9.55 18.01 9.66
N PRO A 153 -10.10 18.79 10.62
CA PRO A 153 -9.49 19.01 11.93
C PRO A 153 -9.15 17.71 12.67
N ARG A 154 -8.00 17.74 13.34
CA ARG A 154 -7.31 16.59 13.91
C ARG A 154 -7.96 16.12 15.22
N GLY A 155 -8.04 14.80 15.37
CA GLY A 155 -7.53 14.18 16.61
C GLY A 155 -6.02 14.04 16.42
N ARG A 156 -5.20 14.36 17.42
CA ARG A 156 -3.73 14.19 17.35
C ARG A 156 -3.42 12.77 16.83
N LEU A 157 -2.45 12.63 15.92
CA LEU A 157 -1.89 11.31 15.63
C LEU A 157 -1.40 10.77 16.98
N ALA A 158 -1.95 9.64 17.41
CA ALA A 158 -1.53 9.03 18.66
C ALA A 158 -0.01 8.80 18.61
N PRO A 159 0.71 8.98 19.72
CA PRO A 159 2.10 8.55 19.81
C PRO A 159 2.18 7.11 19.35
N HIS A 160 2.99 6.85 18.32
CA HIS A 160 3.19 5.52 17.78
C HIS A 160 4.66 5.18 17.94
N GLN A 161 4.93 4.10 18.68
CA GLN A 161 6.25 3.52 18.74
C GLN A 161 6.42 2.67 17.48
N PRO A 162 7.45 2.92 16.65
CA PRO A 162 7.71 2.11 15.47
C PRO A 162 7.81 0.65 15.89
N CYS A 163 6.96 -0.20 15.32
CA CYS A 163 7.09 -1.64 15.47
C CYS A 163 7.87 -2.16 14.27
N ASP A 164 8.91 -2.93 14.56
CA ASP A 164 9.72 -3.60 13.57
C ASP A 164 9.30 -5.08 13.49
N VAL A 165 8.76 -5.48 12.35
CA VAL A 165 8.21 -6.82 12.11
C VAL A 165 8.92 -7.48 10.93
N PRO A 166 9.39 -8.75 11.04
CA PRO A 166 9.93 -9.48 9.90
C PRO A 166 8.86 -9.68 8.83
N VAL A 167 9.25 -9.55 7.57
CA VAL A 167 8.38 -9.73 6.42
C VAL A 167 8.64 -11.10 5.83
N SER A 168 7.64 -11.98 5.86
CA SER A 168 7.77 -13.31 5.26
C SER A 168 7.12 -13.44 3.90
N ARG A 169 6.17 -12.55 3.57
CA ARG A 169 5.41 -12.64 2.31
C ARG A 169 5.24 -11.30 1.63
N PHE A 170 5.33 -11.33 0.31
CA PHE A 170 5.11 -10.18 -0.53
C PHE A 170 4.16 -10.52 -1.68
N VAL A 171 2.92 -10.03 -1.60
CA VAL A 171 1.88 -10.25 -2.60
C VAL A 171 1.89 -9.08 -3.58
N VAL A 172 2.13 -9.36 -4.85
CA VAL A 172 2.19 -8.35 -5.92
C VAL A 172 1.00 -8.52 -6.86
N ALA A 173 0.09 -7.56 -6.83
CA ALA A 173 -0.99 -7.40 -7.80
C ALA A 173 -0.67 -6.27 -8.78
N ALA A 174 0.35 -6.48 -9.62
CA ALA A 174 0.86 -5.45 -10.53
C ALA A 174 -0.07 -5.18 -11.72
N HIS A 175 -0.19 -3.91 -12.10
CA HIS A 175 -0.90 -3.46 -13.30
C HIS A 175 -0.05 -2.40 -14.01
N SER A 176 0.02 -2.45 -15.35
CA SER A 176 0.86 -1.55 -16.15
C SER A 176 0.47 -0.06 -16.00
N GLU A 177 -0.80 0.21 -15.73
CA GLU A 177 -1.32 1.56 -15.49
C GLU A 177 -1.25 2.02 -14.02
N ASP A 178 -0.54 1.34 -13.12
CA ASP A 178 -0.40 1.81 -11.73
C ASP A 178 0.44 3.12 -11.69
N PRO A 179 -0.14 4.28 -11.33
CA PRO A 179 0.55 5.56 -11.35
C PRO A 179 1.35 5.81 -10.07
N TYR A 180 1.37 4.84 -9.15
CA TYR A 180 2.07 4.93 -7.87
C TYR A 180 3.28 3.99 -7.88
N PRO A 181 4.44 4.46 -8.34
CA PRO A 181 5.66 3.66 -8.30
C PRO A 181 6.05 3.34 -6.84
N SER A 182 6.75 2.23 -6.69
CA SER A 182 7.51 1.93 -5.47
C SER A 182 8.95 2.37 -5.67
N PHE A 183 9.64 2.70 -4.59
CA PHE A 183 10.98 3.25 -4.65
C PHE A 183 11.93 2.50 -3.71
N ARG A 184 13.20 2.39 -4.11
CA ARG A 184 14.32 1.88 -3.31
C ARG A 184 15.28 3.02 -3.01
N LEU A 185 15.86 3.00 -1.82
CA LEU A 185 17.00 3.84 -1.41
C LEU A 185 18.09 2.92 -0.89
N ASP A 186 19.30 3.11 -1.38
CA ASP A 186 20.46 2.28 -1.06
C ASP A 186 21.67 3.18 -0.77
N GLY A 187 22.19 3.13 0.46
CA GLY A 187 23.32 3.96 0.87
C GLY A 187 23.07 5.46 0.65
N ALA A 188 24.06 6.21 0.19
CA ALA A 188 23.99 7.67 -0.03
C ALA A 188 23.32 8.10 -1.35
N ARG A 189 22.72 7.19 -2.12
CA ARG A 189 22.10 7.52 -3.42
C ARG A 189 20.74 8.20 -3.27
N SER A 190 20.21 8.70 -4.39
CA SER A 190 18.81 9.11 -4.54
C SER A 190 17.88 7.90 -4.69
N PHE A 191 16.57 8.09 -4.50
CA PHE A 191 15.62 6.99 -4.69
C PHE A 191 15.51 6.55 -6.15
N GLU A 192 15.49 5.23 -6.36
CA GLU A 192 15.29 4.60 -7.66
C GLU A 192 13.91 3.94 -7.72
N ALA A 193 13.20 4.10 -8.84
CA ALA A 193 11.91 3.45 -9.03
C ALA A 193 12.10 1.94 -9.24
N VAL A 194 11.41 1.13 -8.42
CA VAL A 194 11.43 -0.33 -8.55
C VAL A 194 10.47 -0.75 -9.65
N ARG A 195 11.02 -1.29 -10.74
CA ARG A 195 10.24 -1.71 -11.91
C ARG A 195 9.63 -3.10 -11.75
N ASP A 196 10.35 -4.02 -11.12
CA ASP A 196 9.87 -5.37 -10.85
C ASP A 196 9.94 -5.68 -9.34
N LEU A 197 8.82 -5.46 -8.66
CA LEU A 197 8.69 -5.80 -7.24
C LEU A 197 8.84 -7.30 -6.98
N CYS A 198 8.53 -8.17 -7.94
CA CYS A 198 8.65 -9.60 -7.72
C CYS A 198 10.12 -10.01 -7.65
N GLY A 199 10.91 -9.62 -8.64
CA GLY A 199 12.36 -9.86 -8.65
C GLY A 199 13.08 -9.18 -7.49
N GLU A 200 12.70 -7.94 -7.15
CA GLU A 200 13.33 -7.17 -6.08
C GLU A 200 13.22 -7.86 -4.70
N PHE A 201 12.06 -8.43 -4.39
CA PHE A 201 11.79 -9.00 -3.07
C PHE A 201 11.93 -10.53 -2.99
N ALA A 202 12.09 -11.24 -4.11
CA ALA A 202 12.28 -12.68 -4.14
C ALA A 202 13.45 -13.20 -3.28
N PRO A 203 14.59 -12.48 -3.15
CA PRO A 203 15.68 -12.92 -2.28
C PRO A 203 15.36 -12.85 -0.77
N TYR A 204 14.31 -12.11 -0.38
CA TYR A 204 14.09 -11.75 1.02
C TYR A 204 12.74 -12.19 1.59
N ALA A 205 11.77 -12.55 0.75
CA ALA A 205 10.44 -12.96 1.17
C ALA A 205 9.80 -13.91 0.13
N HIS A 206 8.78 -14.65 0.56
CA HIS A 206 7.97 -15.46 -0.36
C HIS A 206 7.07 -14.55 -1.20
N VAL A 207 7.41 -14.43 -2.48
CA VAL A 207 6.68 -13.55 -3.42
C VAL A 207 5.53 -14.29 -4.08
N HIS A 208 4.33 -13.72 -3.99
CA HIS A 208 3.14 -14.20 -4.69
C HIS A 208 2.68 -13.20 -5.73
N ARG A 209 2.73 -13.57 -7.01
CA ARG A 209 2.12 -12.76 -8.08
C ARG A 209 0.65 -13.11 -8.20
N VAL A 210 -0.21 -12.10 -8.13
CA VAL A 210 -1.67 -12.24 -8.28
C VAL A 210 -2.14 -11.39 -9.43
N SER A 211 -2.92 -11.95 -10.35
CA SER A 211 -3.55 -11.16 -11.41
C SER A 211 -4.57 -10.18 -10.81
N PRO A 212 -4.45 -8.86 -11.06
CA PRO A 212 -5.42 -7.87 -10.60
C PRO A 212 -6.70 -7.87 -11.45
N LEU A 213 -6.75 -8.68 -12.51
CA LEU A 213 -7.84 -8.70 -13.49
C LEU A 213 -8.93 -9.70 -13.07
N GLY A 214 -10.17 -9.33 -13.37
CA GLY A 214 -11.36 -10.16 -13.18
C GLY A 214 -12.37 -9.58 -12.18
N PRO A 215 -13.40 -10.38 -11.83
CA PRO A 215 -14.40 -10.00 -10.84
C PRO A 215 -13.74 -9.67 -9.49
N ARG A 216 -14.15 -8.57 -8.86
CA ARG A 216 -13.56 -8.09 -7.61
C ARG A 216 -13.53 -9.15 -6.50
N ALA A 217 -14.60 -9.93 -6.37
CA ALA A 217 -14.68 -10.99 -5.36
C ALA A 217 -13.65 -12.10 -5.59
N GLU A 218 -13.36 -12.41 -6.86
CA GLU A 218 -12.37 -13.42 -7.22
C GLU A 218 -10.94 -12.91 -6.98
N VAL A 219 -10.65 -11.67 -7.41
CA VAL A 219 -9.36 -11.03 -7.13
C VAL A 219 -9.10 -10.94 -5.62
N ALA A 220 -10.10 -10.53 -4.84
CA ALA A 220 -10.00 -10.50 -3.37
C ALA A 220 -9.74 -11.90 -2.78
N ARG A 221 -10.37 -12.96 -3.32
CA ARG A 221 -10.14 -14.34 -2.90
C ARG A 221 -8.70 -14.79 -3.18
N ARG A 222 -8.17 -14.49 -4.37
CA ARG A 222 -6.77 -14.80 -4.74
C ARG A 222 -5.79 -14.08 -3.81
N ILE A 223 -6.00 -12.78 -3.57
CA ILE A 223 -5.18 -11.98 -2.66
C ILE A 223 -5.25 -12.54 -1.23
N ARG A 224 -6.44 -12.84 -0.71
CA ARG A 224 -6.60 -13.44 0.63
C ARG A 224 -5.83 -14.75 0.74
N ARG A 225 -5.97 -15.65 -0.25
CA ARG A 225 -5.25 -16.93 -0.26
C ARG A 225 -3.73 -16.73 -0.22
N ALA A 226 -3.21 -15.74 -0.94
CA ALA A 226 -1.78 -15.43 -0.95
C ALA A 226 -1.31 -14.80 0.38
N LEU A 227 -2.09 -13.88 0.95
CA LEU A 227 -1.76 -13.23 2.22
C LEU A 227 -1.73 -14.20 3.40
N LEU A 228 -2.62 -15.19 3.39
CA LEU A 228 -2.79 -16.16 4.48
C LEU A 228 -2.14 -17.52 4.20
N ALA A 229 -1.39 -17.66 3.10
CA ALA A 229 -0.73 -18.91 2.79
C ALA A 229 0.27 -19.26 3.90
N PRO A 230 0.37 -20.53 4.32
CA PRO A 230 1.45 -20.95 5.20
C PRO A 230 2.80 -20.66 4.52
N VAL A 231 3.76 -20.15 5.29
CA VAL A 231 5.15 -20.02 4.84
C VAL A 231 5.75 -21.41 4.91
N ALA A 232 6.27 -21.94 3.80
CA ALA A 232 7.02 -23.19 3.85
C ALA A 232 8.33 -22.91 4.60
N THR A 233 8.50 -23.55 5.75
CA THR A 233 9.72 -23.53 6.57
C THR A 233 10.86 -24.26 5.89
#